data_AF-A0A9P0KB43-F1
#
_entry.id   AF-A0A9P0KB43-F1
#
_cell.length_a   1.000
_cell.length_b   1.000
_cell.length_c   1.000
_cell.angle_alpha   90.00
_cell.angle_beta   90.00
_cell.angle_gamma   90.00
#
_symmetry.space_group_name_H-M   'P 1'
#
loop_
_entity.id
_entity.type
_entity.pdbx_description
1 polymer ?
#
loop_
_entity_poly.entity_id
_entity_poly.type
_entity_poly.pdbx_seq_one_letter_code
_entity_poly.pdbx_strand_id
1 'polypeptide(L)'
;MNLVKTRIQLVRENLPQEATAPNIMRHILKVIREEYQSASKKKDEGQSLHELVTSTPSNVLDYSDSLINLRSSILDHLTEYKVELESSSDNIAAQALEHIHTNEIILTVGKSNTVEKFLKRAAKDRIFNVIVVEGAPLYAGHTMAASLAKSNIQTTVIADSAVFAMMSRVNKVIIGTHTVLANGGLRAASGIHAVALAAKHYSVPVMVLSHMYKFCPIYVGSHNHEAFNVCASPANVIPYAFGPILDKIEVNNPVYDYVPPELVTLFISHQGGNSPSYVYRLLSELYHQDDYDI
;
A
#
# COMPACT_ATOMS: atom_id res chain seq x y z
N MET A 1 -6.71 14.82 21.12
CA MET A 1 -6.46 13.43 20.64
C MET A 1 -7.73 12.58 20.56
N ASN A 2 -8.57 12.52 21.61
CA ASN A 2 -9.78 11.68 21.63
C ASN A 2 -10.73 11.93 20.46
N LEU A 3 -10.94 13.18 20.05
CA LEU A 3 -11.77 13.52 18.88
C LEU A 3 -11.29 12.82 17.60
N VAL A 4 -9.97 12.79 17.36
CA VAL A 4 -9.38 12.13 16.18
C VAL A 4 -9.57 10.62 16.29
N LYS A 5 -9.37 10.03 17.48
CA LYS A 5 -9.59 8.60 17.71
C LYS A 5 -11.05 8.18 17.44
N THR A 6 -12.02 8.94 17.91
CA THR A 6 -13.45 8.70 17.61
C THR A 6 -13.74 8.79 16.12
N ARG A 7 -13.07 9.71 15.40
CA ARG A 7 -13.24 9.84 13.95
C ARG A 7 -12.64 8.65 13.18
N ILE A 8 -11.51 8.13 13.63
CA ILE A 8 -10.90 6.91 13.06
C ILE A 8 -11.85 5.73 13.21
N GLN A 9 -12.41 5.52 14.40
CA GLN A 9 -13.38 4.45 14.67
C GLN A 9 -14.59 4.56 13.75
N LEU A 10 -15.16 5.76 13.62
CA LEU A 10 -16.29 6.00 12.72
C LEU A 10 -15.93 5.66 11.26
N VAL A 11 -14.75 6.06 10.76
CA VAL A 11 -14.34 5.73 9.39
C VAL A 11 -14.17 4.22 9.21
N ARG A 12 -13.56 3.54 10.20
CA ARG A 12 -13.32 2.10 10.16
C ARG A 12 -14.62 1.28 10.21
N GLU A 13 -15.61 1.73 10.96
CA GLU A 13 -16.94 1.11 11.01
C GLU A 13 -17.69 1.24 9.68
N ASN A 14 -17.60 2.42 9.04
CA ASN A 14 -18.33 2.68 7.79
C ASN A 14 -17.61 2.12 6.55
N LEU A 15 -16.27 2.17 6.52
CA LEU A 15 -15.44 1.67 5.42
C LEU A 15 -14.26 0.85 5.96
N PRO A 16 -14.48 -0.40 6.42
CA PRO A 16 -13.41 -1.27 6.94
C PRO A 16 -12.38 -1.63 5.85
N GLN A 17 -12.78 -1.54 4.59
CA GLN A 17 -11.90 -1.77 3.46
C GLN A 17 -10.92 -0.63 3.25
N GLU A 18 -11.23 0.62 3.53
CA GLU A 18 -10.29 1.70 3.22
C GLU A 18 -9.32 1.94 4.37
N ALA A 19 -8.10 1.40 4.26
CA ALA A 19 -7.06 1.57 5.27
C ALA A 19 -6.34 2.93 5.14
N THR A 20 -6.39 3.57 3.98
CA THR A 20 -5.63 4.79 3.67
C THR A 20 -6.01 5.98 4.56
N ALA A 21 -7.30 6.28 4.70
CA ALA A 21 -7.78 7.39 5.53
C ALA A 21 -7.48 7.18 7.03
N PRO A 22 -7.79 6.01 7.64
CA PRO A 22 -7.36 5.70 9.01
C PRO A 22 -5.85 5.81 9.21
N ASN A 23 -5.04 5.31 8.26
CA ASN A 23 -3.59 5.40 8.33
C ASN A 23 -3.09 6.85 8.34
N ILE A 24 -3.64 7.72 7.50
CA ILE A 24 -3.29 9.15 7.54
C ILE A 24 -3.64 9.77 8.90
N MET A 25 -4.82 9.45 9.44
CA MET A 25 -5.23 9.97 10.76
C MET A 25 -4.33 9.45 11.90
N ARG A 26 -3.89 8.19 11.86
CA ARG A 26 -2.92 7.63 12.82
C ARG A 26 -1.56 8.33 12.72
N HIS A 27 -1.12 8.67 11.51
CA HIS A 27 0.11 9.44 11.33
C HIS A 27 -0.02 10.84 11.95
N ILE A 28 -1.15 11.51 11.74
CA ILE A 28 -1.45 12.81 12.36
C ILE A 28 -1.45 12.69 13.90
N LEU A 29 -2.01 11.62 14.47
CA LEU A 29 -1.95 11.38 15.92
C LEU A 29 -0.51 11.26 16.42
N LYS A 30 0.36 10.58 15.67
CA LYS A 30 1.79 10.49 16.00
C LYS A 30 2.46 11.86 15.97
N VAL A 31 2.25 12.64 14.90
CA VAL A 31 2.80 14.01 14.78
C VAL A 31 2.34 14.89 15.95
N ILE A 32 1.06 14.82 16.35
CA ILE A 32 0.56 15.56 17.51
C ILE A 32 1.29 15.14 18.81
N ARG A 33 1.57 13.83 19.00
CA ARG A 33 2.33 13.37 20.17
C ARG A 33 3.77 13.88 20.16
N GLU A 34 4.45 13.82 19.02
CA GLU A 34 5.85 14.22 18.88
C GLU A 34 6.02 15.74 19.07
N GLU A 35 5.12 16.53 18.52
CA GLU A 35 5.09 17.99 18.71
C GLU A 35 4.77 18.37 20.16
N TYR A 36 3.81 17.67 20.78
CA TYR A 36 3.50 17.87 22.19
C TYR A 36 4.68 17.53 23.10
N GLN A 37 5.36 16.40 22.84
CA GLN A 37 6.56 16.01 23.58
C GLN A 37 7.70 16.99 23.36
N SER A 38 7.92 17.48 22.14
CA SER A 38 8.97 18.45 21.82
C SER A 38 8.71 19.81 22.50
N ALA A 39 7.45 20.24 22.56
CA ALA A 39 7.05 21.46 23.26
C ALA A 39 7.10 21.30 24.80
N SER A 40 6.82 20.12 25.34
CA SER A 40 6.91 19.80 26.77
C SER A 40 8.36 19.63 27.24
N LYS A 41 9.21 18.93 26.47
CA LYS A 41 10.63 18.68 26.76
C LYS A 41 11.51 19.92 26.69
N LYS A 42 11.04 21.06 26.14
CA LYS A 42 11.73 22.36 26.31
C LYS A 42 11.84 22.81 27.79
N LYS A 43 11.25 22.07 28.75
CA LYS A 43 11.47 22.26 30.20
C LYS A 43 12.47 21.30 30.86
N ASP A 44 12.89 20.19 30.22
CA ASP A 44 13.78 19.20 30.85
C ASP A 44 15.09 19.05 30.06
N GLU A 45 16.11 19.78 30.50
CA GLU A 45 17.50 19.50 30.15
C GLU A 45 17.95 18.18 30.80
N GLY A 46 18.14 17.14 29.99
CA GLY A 46 19.04 16.01 30.29
C GLY A 46 18.49 14.92 31.22
N GLN A 47 17.66 14.02 30.70
CA GLN A 47 17.35 12.77 31.39
C GLN A 47 18.44 11.72 31.13
N SER A 48 19.04 11.19 32.19
CA SER A 48 20.06 10.13 32.10
C SER A 48 19.42 8.77 31.78
N LEU A 49 20.19 7.86 31.17
CA LEU A 49 19.75 6.49 30.87
C LEU A 49 19.17 5.72 32.08
N HIS A 50 19.51 6.15 33.30
CA HIS A 50 19.00 5.57 34.55
C HIS A 50 17.54 5.96 34.83
N GLU A 51 17.10 7.17 34.47
CA GLU A 51 15.71 7.63 34.65
C GLU A 51 14.73 6.92 33.70
N LEU A 52 15.18 6.60 32.49
CA LEU A 52 14.41 5.81 31.52
C LEU A 52 14.13 4.38 31.99
N VAL A 53 15.03 3.80 32.80
CA VAL A 53 14.88 2.44 33.34
C VAL A 53 14.07 2.43 34.66
N THR A 54 14.06 3.55 35.39
CA THR A 54 13.41 3.65 36.71
C THR A 54 11.99 4.25 36.63
N SER A 55 11.64 4.93 35.52
CA SER A 55 10.29 5.45 35.33
C SER A 55 9.29 4.31 35.08
N THR A 56 8.33 4.16 36.00
CA THR A 56 7.16 3.30 35.81
C THR A 56 6.38 3.73 34.55
N PRO A 57 5.65 2.83 33.88
CA PRO A 57 4.92 3.12 32.64
C PRO A 57 3.64 3.92 32.92
N SER A 58 3.81 5.10 33.47
CA SER A 58 2.77 6.06 33.80
C SER A 58 3.11 7.43 33.23
N ASN A 59 3.73 7.47 32.04
CA ASN A 59 3.68 8.63 31.16
C ASN A 59 2.34 8.62 30.41
N VAL A 60 1.22 8.61 31.14
CA VAL A 60 -0.03 9.12 30.58
C VAL A 60 0.16 10.63 30.53
N LEU A 61 0.82 11.10 29.47
CA LEU A 61 0.94 12.53 29.20
C LEU A 61 -0.48 13.07 29.15
N ASP A 62 -0.82 13.94 30.09
CA ASP A 62 -2.12 14.59 30.11
C ASP A 62 -2.13 15.60 28.96
N TYR A 63 -2.74 15.22 27.82
CA TYR A 63 -2.83 16.04 26.61
C TYR A 63 -3.83 17.20 26.73
N SER A 64 -4.16 17.57 27.96
CA SER A 64 -5.17 18.57 28.32
C SER A 64 -4.58 19.97 28.46
N ASP A 65 -3.25 20.07 28.63
CA ASP A 65 -2.57 21.36 28.79
C ASP A 65 -2.38 22.09 27.46
N SER A 66 -2.85 23.33 27.39
CA SER A 66 -2.71 24.17 26.21
C SER A 66 -1.29 24.75 26.11
N LEU A 67 -0.47 24.17 25.26
CA LEU A 67 0.85 24.71 24.92
C LEU A 67 0.73 25.82 23.87
N ILE A 68 1.40 26.95 24.12
CA ILE A 68 1.49 28.08 23.20
C ILE A 68 2.29 27.63 21.96
N ASN A 69 1.81 27.96 20.76
CA ASN A 69 2.38 27.60 19.45
C ASN A 69 2.29 26.13 19.00
N LEU A 70 1.63 25.25 19.76
CA LEU A 70 1.42 23.85 19.32
C LEU A 70 0.59 23.77 18.03
N ARG A 71 -0.46 24.59 17.93
CA ARG A 71 -1.34 24.61 16.76
C ARG A 71 -0.61 25.03 15.48
N SER A 72 0.25 26.03 15.54
CA SER A 72 1.02 26.47 14.36
C SER A 72 2.01 25.38 13.93
N SER A 73 2.73 24.78 14.88
CA SER A 73 3.69 23.72 14.58
C SER A 73 3.04 22.49 13.93
N ILE A 74 1.86 22.09 14.42
CA ILE A 74 1.07 21.02 13.80
C ILE A 74 0.63 21.41 12.38
N LEU A 75 0.15 22.65 12.17
CA LEU A 75 -0.29 23.10 10.84
C LEU A 75 0.86 23.15 9.83
N ASP A 76 2.05 23.55 10.27
CA ASP A 76 3.25 23.58 9.44
C ASP A 76 3.64 22.15 9.01
N HIS A 77 3.72 21.21 9.96
CA HIS A 77 3.97 19.79 9.67
C HIS A 77 2.91 19.18 8.74
N LEU A 78 1.62 19.48 8.94
CA LEU A 78 0.56 18.97 8.07
C LEU A 78 0.67 19.52 6.65
N THR A 79 1.15 20.76 6.50
CA THR A 79 1.37 21.38 5.20
C THR A 79 2.56 20.72 4.49
N GLU A 80 3.65 20.46 5.20
CA GLU A 80 4.81 19.71 4.69
C GLU A 80 4.41 18.29 4.26
N TYR A 81 3.71 17.56 5.13
CA TYR A 81 3.23 16.21 4.83
C TYR A 81 2.30 16.18 3.61
N LYS A 82 1.46 17.20 3.42
CA LYS A 82 0.64 17.32 2.21
C LYS A 82 1.50 17.43 0.94
N VAL A 83 2.53 18.28 0.97
CA VAL A 83 3.46 18.45 -0.18
C VAL A 83 4.22 17.15 -0.45
N GLU A 84 4.62 16.42 0.59
CA GLU A 84 5.24 15.10 0.48
C GLU A 84 4.29 14.09 -0.20
N LEU A 85 3.02 14.04 0.20
CA LEU A 85 2.02 13.15 -0.40
C LEU A 85 1.79 13.44 -1.89
N GLU A 86 1.73 14.72 -2.26
CA GLU A 86 1.54 15.16 -3.66
C GLU A 86 2.75 14.78 -4.53
N SER A 87 3.97 14.93 -4.02
CA SER A 87 5.21 14.62 -4.74
C SER A 87 5.59 13.12 -4.73
N SER A 88 5.05 12.34 -3.79
CA SER A 88 5.40 10.93 -3.58
C SER A 88 5.30 10.07 -4.85
N SER A 89 4.30 10.30 -5.71
CA SER A 89 4.15 9.54 -6.95
C SER A 89 5.27 9.80 -7.97
N ASP A 90 5.77 11.04 -8.00
CA ASP A 90 6.81 11.44 -8.94
C ASP A 90 8.19 11.01 -8.42
N ASN A 91 8.39 11.02 -7.09
CA ASN A 91 9.56 10.46 -6.43
C ASN A 91 9.70 8.94 -6.67
N ILE A 92 8.59 8.19 -6.60
CA ILE A 92 8.58 6.76 -6.98
C ILE A 92 8.95 6.60 -8.46
N ALA A 93 8.38 7.43 -9.35
CA ALA A 93 8.67 7.35 -10.78
C ALA A 93 10.14 7.67 -11.09
N ALA A 94 10.78 8.57 -10.36
CA ALA A 94 12.20 8.92 -10.54
C ALA A 94 13.13 7.72 -10.32
N GLN A 95 12.79 6.81 -9.40
CA GLN A 95 13.55 5.59 -9.12
C GLN A 95 13.44 4.53 -10.22
N ALA A 96 12.59 4.72 -11.24
CA ALA A 96 12.35 3.71 -12.27
C ALA A 96 13.59 3.33 -13.09
N LEU A 97 14.51 4.28 -13.27
CA LEU A 97 15.75 4.07 -14.00
C LEU A 97 16.74 3.15 -13.28
N GLU A 98 16.63 3.01 -11.96
CA GLU A 98 17.51 2.12 -11.20
C GLU A 98 17.07 0.66 -11.33
N HIS A 99 15.77 0.41 -11.55
CA HIS A 99 15.18 -0.92 -11.51
C HIS A 99 14.85 -1.54 -12.88
N ILE A 100 14.58 -0.74 -13.91
CA ILE A 100 14.16 -1.22 -15.23
C ILE A 100 15.29 -1.08 -16.23
N HIS A 101 15.86 -2.17 -16.75
CA HIS A 101 16.89 -2.11 -17.78
C HIS A 101 16.35 -2.32 -19.21
N THR A 102 17.18 -2.01 -20.21
CA THR A 102 16.83 -2.18 -21.63
C THR A 102 16.67 -3.66 -21.98
N ASN A 103 15.72 -3.97 -22.86
CA ASN A 103 15.37 -5.33 -23.32
C ASN A 103 14.85 -6.28 -22.22
N GLU A 104 14.38 -5.74 -21.10
CA GLU A 104 13.71 -6.53 -20.08
C GLU A 104 12.24 -6.77 -20.40
N ILE A 105 11.72 -7.90 -19.94
CA ILE A 105 10.30 -8.24 -19.99
C ILE A 105 9.72 -8.08 -18.58
N ILE A 106 8.86 -7.08 -18.42
CA ILE A 106 8.20 -6.75 -17.17
C ILE A 106 6.77 -7.26 -17.21
N LEU A 107 6.30 -7.92 -16.14
CA LEU A 107 4.90 -8.28 -15.98
C LEU A 107 4.22 -7.38 -14.96
N THR A 108 3.03 -6.89 -15.29
CA THR A 108 2.16 -6.09 -14.40
C THR A 108 0.73 -6.62 -14.45
N VAL A 109 -0.05 -6.36 -13.40
CA VAL A 109 -1.41 -6.87 -13.25
C VAL A 109 -2.40 -5.72 -13.08
N GLY A 110 -3.51 -5.78 -13.82
CA GLY A 110 -4.61 -4.82 -13.72
C GLY A 110 -4.18 -3.41 -14.07
N LYS A 111 -4.69 -2.42 -13.33
CA LYS A 111 -4.36 -1.00 -13.52
C LYS A 111 -3.88 -0.38 -12.22
N SER A 112 -2.70 0.24 -12.27
CA SER A 112 -2.20 1.09 -11.19
C SER A 112 -1.58 2.35 -11.77
N ASN A 113 -2.06 3.51 -11.35
CA ASN A 113 -1.54 4.81 -11.81
C ASN A 113 -0.06 4.99 -11.44
N THR A 114 0.37 4.47 -10.29
CA THR A 114 1.76 4.54 -9.84
C THR A 114 2.67 3.69 -10.73
N VAL A 115 2.26 2.46 -11.05
CA VAL A 115 3.00 1.58 -11.95
C VAL A 115 3.02 2.16 -13.36
N GLU A 116 1.90 2.70 -13.84
CA GLU A 116 1.84 3.35 -15.14
C GLU A 116 2.81 4.54 -15.24
N LYS A 117 2.83 5.44 -14.24
CA LYS A 117 3.79 6.56 -14.17
C LYS A 117 5.23 6.07 -14.13
N PHE A 118 5.51 5.03 -13.33
CA PHE A 118 6.84 4.43 -13.19
C PHE A 118 7.36 3.88 -14.53
N LEU A 119 6.54 3.08 -15.22
CA LEU A 119 6.89 2.51 -16.53
C LEU A 119 7.06 3.61 -17.59
N LYS A 120 6.16 4.62 -17.63
CA LYS A 120 6.28 5.75 -18.56
C LYS A 120 7.53 6.59 -18.33
N ARG A 121 7.97 6.73 -17.08
CA ARG A 121 9.19 7.47 -16.76
C ARG A 121 10.44 6.72 -17.22
N ALA A 122 10.49 5.40 -17.06
CA ALA A 122 11.58 4.56 -17.56
C ALA A 122 11.62 4.50 -19.10
N ALA A 123 10.44 4.48 -19.75
CA ALA A 123 10.32 4.39 -21.21
C ALA A 123 10.89 5.59 -21.99
N LYS A 124 11.13 6.72 -21.31
CA LYS A 124 11.78 7.89 -21.92
C LYS A 124 13.24 7.61 -22.26
N ASP A 125 13.91 6.81 -21.44
CA ASP A 125 15.36 6.58 -21.50
C ASP A 125 15.71 5.15 -21.94
N ARG A 126 14.77 4.19 -21.80
CA ARG A 126 15.02 2.75 -22.04
C ARG A 126 13.90 2.11 -22.85
N ILE A 127 14.28 1.14 -23.68
CA ILE A 127 13.37 0.34 -24.49
C ILE A 127 13.19 -1.02 -23.81
N PHE A 128 11.97 -1.40 -23.47
CA PHE A 128 11.64 -2.65 -22.79
C PHE A 128 10.21 -3.08 -23.13
N ASN A 129 9.88 -4.31 -22.76
CA ASN A 129 8.60 -4.94 -23.09
C ASN A 129 7.78 -5.13 -21.82
N VAL A 130 6.47 -4.85 -21.90
CA VAL A 130 5.55 -4.98 -20.77
C VAL A 130 4.43 -5.95 -21.10
N ILE A 131 4.30 -6.99 -20.30
CA ILE A 131 3.17 -7.91 -20.30
C ILE A 131 2.16 -7.42 -19.27
N VAL A 132 0.96 -7.08 -19.73
CA VAL A 132 -0.15 -6.61 -18.89
C VAL A 132 -1.17 -7.73 -18.76
N VAL A 133 -1.35 -8.22 -17.54
CA VAL A 133 -2.43 -9.14 -17.18
C VAL A 133 -3.72 -8.34 -17.02
N GLU A 134 -4.78 -8.76 -17.70
CA GLU A 134 -6.01 -7.98 -17.82
C GLU A 134 -6.75 -7.77 -16.49
N GLY A 135 -6.70 -8.74 -15.56
CA GLY A 135 -7.35 -8.68 -14.26
C GLY A 135 -8.87 -8.84 -14.37
N ALA A 136 -9.30 -10.03 -14.78
CA ALA A 136 -10.72 -10.40 -14.74
C ALA A 136 -11.22 -10.36 -13.28
N PRO A 137 -12.47 -9.95 -13.01
CA PRO A 137 -13.56 -9.70 -13.97
C PRO A 137 -13.71 -8.25 -14.44
N LEU A 138 -12.90 -7.30 -13.93
CA LEU A 138 -13.02 -5.87 -14.27
C LEU A 138 -12.26 -5.47 -15.54
N TYR A 139 -11.30 -6.28 -15.98
CA TYR A 139 -10.48 -6.05 -17.19
C TYR A 139 -9.78 -4.68 -17.21
N ALA A 140 -9.45 -4.15 -16.03
CA ALA A 140 -8.86 -2.82 -15.89
C ALA A 140 -7.50 -2.71 -16.62
N GLY A 141 -6.79 -3.83 -16.79
CA GLY A 141 -5.51 -3.91 -17.49
C GLY A 141 -5.58 -3.49 -18.96
N HIS A 142 -6.73 -3.62 -19.63
CA HIS A 142 -6.88 -3.16 -21.02
C HIS A 142 -6.65 -1.64 -21.13
N THR A 143 -7.16 -0.87 -20.16
CA THR A 143 -6.98 0.59 -20.13
C THR A 143 -5.52 0.97 -19.84
N MET A 144 -4.82 0.20 -19.00
CA MET A 144 -3.40 0.39 -18.72
C MET A 144 -2.55 0.09 -19.96
N ALA A 145 -2.80 -1.03 -20.63
CA ALA A 145 -2.11 -1.42 -21.85
C ALA A 145 -2.29 -0.36 -22.96
N ALA A 146 -3.52 0.13 -23.17
CA ALA A 146 -3.79 1.20 -24.13
C ALA A 146 -3.02 2.49 -23.79
N SER A 147 -2.89 2.83 -22.50
CA SER A 147 -2.15 4.01 -22.06
C SER A 147 -0.63 3.88 -22.24
N LEU A 148 -0.08 2.67 -22.04
CA LEU A 148 1.34 2.39 -22.26
C LEU A 148 1.68 2.33 -23.75
N ALA A 149 0.81 1.73 -24.57
CA ALA A 149 0.97 1.70 -26.03
C ALA A 149 1.00 3.12 -26.63
N LYS A 150 0.17 4.04 -26.13
CA LYS A 150 0.21 5.47 -26.51
C LYS A 150 1.54 6.15 -26.19
N SER A 151 2.30 5.63 -25.23
CA SER A 151 3.63 6.12 -24.86
C SER A 151 4.76 5.35 -25.57
N ASN A 152 4.47 4.63 -26.65
CA ASN A 152 5.42 3.86 -27.46
C ASN A 152 6.14 2.73 -26.70
N ILE A 153 5.51 2.17 -25.66
CA ILE A 153 6.02 1.00 -24.95
C ILE A 153 5.47 -0.25 -25.63
N GLN A 154 6.36 -1.23 -25.91
CA GLN A 154 5.93 -2.51 -26.46
C GLN A 154 5.11 -3.27 -25.40
N THR A 155 3.80 -3.32 -25.59
CA THR A 155 2.87 -3.90 -24.62
C THR A 155 2.16 -5.11 -25.20
N THR A 156 2.04 -6.16 -24.38
CA THR A 156 1.31 -7.39 -24.71
C THR A 156 0.27 -7.61 -23.63
N VAL A 157 -0.99 -7.81 -24.02
CA VAL A 157 -2.07 -8.14 -23.08
C VAL A 157 -2.23 -9.64 -23.01
N ILE A 158 -2.37 -10.17 -21.79
CA ILE A 158 -2.62 -11.59 -21.56
C ILE A 158 -3.81 -11.78 -20.60
N ALA A 159 -4.49 -12.92 -20.77
CA ALA A 159 -5.49 -13.38 -19.81
C ALA A 159 -4.83 -13.88 -18.53
N ASP A 160 -5.57 -13.83 -17.41
CA ASP A 160 -5.07 -14.25 -16.10
C ASP A 160 -4.63 -15.72 -16.07
N SER A 161 -5.27 -16.59 -16.89
CA SER A 161 -4.90 -17.99 -17.04
C SER A 161 -3.55 -18.23 -17.74
N ALA A 162 -3.10 -17.27 -18.55
CA ALA A 162 -1.84 -17.37 -19.30
C ALA A 162 -0.62 -16.89 -18.50
N VAL A 163 -0.82 -16.39 -17.27
CA VAL A 163 0.26 -15.87 -16.41
C VAL A 163 1.35 -16.92 -16.21
N PHE A 164 0.98 -18.14 -15.86
CA PHE A 164 1.95 -19.19 -15.57
C PHE A 164 2.76 -19.58 -16.81
N ALA A 165 2.13 -19.64 -17.99
CA ALA A 165 2.80 -19.97 -19.25
C ALA A 165 3.80 -18.90 -19.68
N MET A 166 3.46 -17.61 -19.46
CA MET A 166 4.31 -16.49 -19.84
C MET A 166 5.40 -16.17 -18.81
N MET A 167 5.24 -16.60 -17.55
CA MET A 167 6.17 -16.30 -16.46
C MET A 167 7.61 -16.76 -16.75
N SER A 168 7.80 -17.85 -17.49
CA SER A 168 9.12 -18.36 -17.88
C SER A 168 9.99 -17.36 -18.65
N ARG A 169 9.39 -16.36 -19.29
CA ARG A 169 10.07 -15.33 -20.08
C ARG A 169 10.18 -13.99 -19.35
N VAL A 170 9.51 -13.83 -18.22
CA VAL A 170 9.44 -12.57 -17.48
C VAL A 170 10.70 -12.41 -16.63
N ASN A 171 11.31 -11.22 -16.69
CA ASN A 171 12.47 -10.91 -15.87
C ASN A 171 12.09 -10.34 -14.50
N LYS A 172 11.03 -9.53 -14.44
CA LYS A 172 10.57 -8.87 -13.21
C LYS A 172 9.05 -8.73 -13.20
N VAL A 173 8.45 -8.88 -12.02
CA VAL A 173 7.04 -8.58 -11.79
C VAL A 173 6.95 -7.25 -11.05
N ILE A 174 6.21 -6.28 -11.60
CA ILE A 174 5.95 -4.99 -10.96
C ILE A 174 4.45 -4.86 -10.74
N ILE A 175 4.05 -4.78 -9.47
CA ILE A 175 2.65 -4.70 -9.08
C ILE A 175 2.38 -3.47 -8.21
N GLY A 176 1.15 -2.97 -8.29
CA GLY A 176 0.61 -2.04 -7.31
C GLY A 176 -0.07 -2.79 -6.17
N THR A 177 -0.27 -2.12 -5.04
CA THR A 177 -1.03 -2.65 -3.91
C THR A 177 -2.09 -1.65 -3.45
N HIS A 178 -3.14 -2.16 -2.81
CA HIS A 178 -4.14 -1.35 -2.11
C HIS A 178 -3.65 -0.99 -0.71
N THR A 179 -3.13 -1.98 0.04
CA THR A 179 -2.62 -1.80 1.41
C THR A 179 -1.50 -2.79 1.69
N VAL A 180 -0.49 -2.34 2.43
CA VAL A 180 0.58 -3.20 2.99
C VAL A 180 0.28 -3.39 4.47
N LEU A 181 0.30 -4.62 4.95
CA LEU A 181 -0.02 -4.98 6.33
C LEU A 181 1.23 -5.01 7.21
N ALA A 182 1.03 -5.14 8.53
CA ALA A 182 2.12 -5.09 9.49
C ALA A 182 3.17 -6.19 9.33
N ASN A 183 2.74 -7.37 8.87
CA ASN A 183 3.64 -8.48 8.56
C ASN A 183 4.38 -8.34 7.22
N GLY A 184 4.18 -7.23 6.49
CA GLY A 184 4.69 -7.03 5.13
C GLY A 184 3.86 -7.73 4.05
N GLY A 185 2.76 -8.38 4.43
CA GLY A 185 1.81 -8.94 3.46
C GLY A 185 1.06 -7.84 2.72
N LEU A 186 0.54 -8.16 1.54
CA LEU A 186 -0.20 -7.22 0.71
C LEU A 186 -1.68 -7.57 0.72
N ARG A 187 -2.51 -6.55 0.72
CA ARG A 187 -3.86 -6.63 0.18
C ARG A 187 -3.87 -5.94 -1.17
N ALA A 188 -4.00 -6.72 -2.24
CA ALA A 188 -3.95 -6.23 -3.61
C ALA A 188 -5.21 -6.67 -4.37
N ALA A 189 -5.36 -6.29 -5.64
CA ALA A 189 -6.48 -6.74 -6.47
C ALA A 189 -6.47 -8.27 -6.62
N SER A 190 -7.67 -8.83 -6.84
CA SER A 190 -7.87 -10.27 -7.09
C SER A 190 -6.94 -10.81 -8.18
N GLY A 191 -6.38 -12.02 -7.94
CA GLY A 191 -5.49 -12.72 -8.88
C GLY A 191 -4.00 -12.39 -8.73
N ILE A 192 -3.64 -11.37 -7.96
CA ILE A 192 -2.22 -11.03 -7.72
C ILE A 192 -1.51 -12.12 -6.90
N HIS A 193 -2.21 -12.83 -6.00
CA HIS A 193 -1.60 -13.96 -5.28
C HIS A 193 -1.12 -15.04 -6.25
N ALA A 194 -1.93 -15.40 -7.25
CA ALA A 194 -1.58 -16.39 -8.25
C ALA A 194 -0.35 -15.94 -9.08
N VAL A 195 -0.28 -14.65 -9.43
CA VAL A 195 0.88 -14.07 -10.13
C VAL A 195 2.13 -14.14 -9.26
N ALA A 196 2.02 -13.79 -7.97
CA ALA A 196 3.13 -13.81 -7.03
C ALA A 196 3.64 -15.25 -6.77
N LEU A 197 2.72 -16.22 -6.69
CA LEU A 197 3.06 -17.63 -6.55
C LEU A 197 3.76 -18.17 -7.81
N ALA A 198 3.27 -17.82 -9.00
CA ALA A 198 3.92 -18.15 -10.26
C ALA A 198 5.32 -17.53 -10.35
N ALA A 199 5.46 -16.26 -9.96
CA ALA A 199 6.75 -15.58 -9.94
C ALA A 199 7.74 -16.28 -9.00
N LYS A 200 7.29 -16.68 -7.80
CA LYS A 200 8.09 -17.43 -6.85
C LYS A 200 8.56 -18.77 -7.42
N HIS A 201 7.69 -19.51 -8.10
CA HIS A 201 8.03 -20.79 -8.73
C HIS A 201 9.13 -20.64 -9.80
N TYR A 202 9.08 -19.57 -10.60
CA TYR A 202 10.09 -19.26 -11.62
C TYR A 202 11.27 -18.42 -11.09
N SER A 203 11.35 -18.17 -9.77
CA SER A 203 12.37 -17.33 -9.13
C SER A 203 12.47 -15.92 -9.72
N VAL A 204 11.34 -15.37 -10.18
CA VAL A 204 11.22 -14.01 -10.70
C VAL A 204 10.97 -13.05 -9.52
N PRO A 205 11.75 -11.96 -9.38
CA PRO A 205 11.55 -11.01 -8.29
C PRO A 205 10.24 -10.23 -8.46
N VAL A 206 9.50 -10.10 -7.35
CA VAL A 206 8.25 -9.34 -7.27
C VAL A 206 8.51 -8.01 -6.57
N MET A 207 8.36 -6.91 -7.32
CA MET A 207 8.50 -5.55 -6.85
C MET A 207 7.13 -4.91 -6.67
N VAL A 208 6.90 -4.33 -5.50
CA VAL A 208 5.62 -3.70 -5.14
C VAL A 208 5.83 -2.20 -5.04
N LEU A 209 5.12 -1.45 -5.89
CA LEU A 209 5.10 0.02 -5.79
C LEU A 209 4.00 0.42 -4.80
N SER A 210 4.39 1.06 -3.71
CA SER A 210 3.45 1.52 -2.68
C SER A 210 3.91 2.81 -2.02
N HIS A 211 2.97 3.72 -1.80
CA HIS A 211 3.19 4.90 -0.99
C HIS A 211 3.17 4.57 0.51
N MET A 212 3.84 5.38 1.33
CA MET A 212 3.93 5.17 2.78
C MET A 212 2.56 5.19 3.49
N TYR A 213 1.60 6.01 3.03
CA TYR A 213 0.26 6.08 3.63
C TYR A 213 -0.59 4.81 3.43
N LYS A 214 -0.16 3.88 2.55
CA LYS A 214 -0.80 2.57 2.36
C LYS A 214 -0.29 1.50 3.32
N PHE A 215 0.75 1.79 4.10
CA PHE A 215 1.26 0.86 5.11
C PHE A 215 0.37 0.94 6.34
N CYS A 216 -0.15 -0.20 6.77
CA CYS A 216 -1.11 -0.32 7.85
C CYS A 216 -0.51 -1.17 8.98
N PRO A 217 -0.61 -0.72 10.25
CA PRO A 217 -0.10 -1.47 11.40
C PRO A 217 -0.99 -2.66 11.80
N ILE A 218 -2.06 -2.94 11.06
CA ILE A 218 -3.00 -4.04 11.36
C ILE A 218 -2.44 -5.37 10.82
N TYR A 219 -2.59 -6.43 11.61
CA TYR A 219 -2.27 -7.81 11.24
C TYR A 219 -3.47 -8.56 10.66
N VAL A 220 -3.20 -9.48 9.73
CA VAL A 220 -4.20 -10.37 9.09
C VAL A 220 -4.99 -11.21 10.12
N GLY A 221 -4.36 -11.59 11.24
CA GLY A 221 -4.94 -12.46 12.27
C GLY A 221 -5.67 -11.76 13.41
N SER A 222 -5.76 -10.42 13.40
CA SER A 222 -6.51 -9.69 14.43
C SER A 222 -8.01 -9.94 14.23
N HIS A 223 -8.64 -10.67 15.15
CA HIS A 223 -10.07 -10.98 15.47
C HIS A 223 -11.26 -10.66 14.51
N ASN A 224 -11.11 -9.88 13.44
CA ASN A 224 -12.13 -9.47 12.48
C ASN A 224 -11.81 -10.00 11.07
N HIS A 225 -11.63 -11.31 10.94
CA HIS A 225 -11.29 -11.96 9.66
C HIS A 225 -12.41 -11.82 8.59
N GLU A 226 -13.64 -11.49 9.01
CA GLU A 226 -14.80 -11.37 8.13
C GLU A 226 -14.76 -10.18 7.17
N ALA A 227 -13.87 -9.20 7.39
CA ALA A 227 -13.78 -7.98 6.57
C ALA A 227 -12.51 -7.88 5.70
N PHE A 228 -11.71 -8.94 5.60
CA PHE A 228 -10.47 -8.87 4.82
C PHE A 228 -10.74 -8.65 3.33
N ASN A 229 -11.71 -9.39 2.79
CA ASN A 229 -12.13 -9.32 1.41
C ASN A 229 -13.60 -8.92 1.33
N VAL A 230 -13.95 -8.15 0.31
CA VAL A 230 -15.35 -7.83 0.04
C VAL A 230 -15.72 -8.35 -1.32
N CYS A 231 -16.87 -9.00 -1.33
CA CYS A 231 -17.50 -9.45 -2.55
C CYS A 231 -18.17 -8.26 -3.25
N ALA A 232 -17.68 -7.90 -4.43
CA ALA A 232 -18.36 -6.97 -5.31
C ALA A 232 -19.61 -7.64 -5.93
N SER A 233 -20.34 -6.85 -6.72
CA SER A 233 -21.49 -7.36 -7.46
C SER A 233 -21.10 -8.61 -8.29
N PRO A 234 -21.84 -9.72 -8.14
CA PRO A 234 -21.64 -10.92 -8.95
C PRO A 234 -21.87 -10.69 -10.45
N ALA A 235 -22.55 -9.61 -10.82
CA ALA A 235 -22.84 -9.26 -12.22
C ALA A 235 -21.60 -9.10 -13.09
N ASN A 236 -20.45 -8.77 -12.48
CA ASN A 236 -19.17 -8.68 -13.21
C ASN A 236 -18.63 -10.05 -13.62
N VAL A 237 -18.95 -11.11 -12.85
CA VAL A 237 -18.51 -12.48 -13.12
C VAL A 237 -19.49 -13.16 -14.07
N ILE A 238 -20.78 -13.13 -13.73
CA ILE A 238 -21.85 -13.64 -14.59
C ILE A 238 -22.89 -12.53 -14.79
N PRO A 239 -23.06 -12.05 -16.03
CA PRO A 239 -24.09 -11.07 -16.36
C PRO A 239 -25.50 -11.54 -15.96
N TYR A 240 -26.36 -10.59 -15.59
CA TYR A 240 -27.75 -10.90 -15.23
C TYR A 240 -28.56 -11.52 -16.40
N ALA A 241 -28.08 -11.37 -17.64
CA ALA A 241 -28.71 -11.90 -18.85
C ALA A 241 -28.84 -13.44 -18.88
N PHE A 242 -28.14 -14.18 -18.01
CA PHE A 242 -28.22 -15.64 -17.92
C PHE A 242 -29.53 -16.16 -17.30
N GLY A 243 -30.41 -15.27 -16.80
CA GLY A 243 -31.81 -15.57 -16.48
C GLY A 243 -31.98 -16.60 -15.34
N PRO A 244 -32.96 -17.53 -15.44
CA PRO A 244 -33.39 -18.40 -14.33
C PRO A 244 -32.35 -19.43 -13.87
N ILE A 245 -31.22 -19.54 -14.56
CA ILE A 245 -30.09 -20.38 -14.13
C ILE A 245 -29.37 -19.77 -12.92
N LEU A 246 -29.42 -18.44 -12.76
CA LEU A 246 -28.78 -17.72 -11.65
C LEU A 246 -29.32 -18.14 -10.29
N ASP A 247 -30.59 -18.55 -10.21
CA ASP A 247 -31.22 -19.01 -8.96
C ASP A 247 -30.61 -20.31 -8.41
N LYS A 248 -29.85 -21.04 -9.23
CA LYS A 248 -29.22 -22.33 -8.88
C LYS A 248 -27.71 -22.22 -8.66
N ILE A 249 -27.11 -21.05 -8.86
CA ILE A 249 -25.66 -20.86 -8.82
C ILE A 249 -25.31 -19.85 -7.74
N GLU A 250 -24.35 -20.20 -6.89
CA GLU A 250 -23.71 -19.25 -5.99
C GLU A 250 -22.51 -18.60 -6.70
N VAL A 251 -22.52 -17.27 -6.80
CA VAL A 251 -21.49 -16.51 -7.52
C VAL A 251 -20.80 -15.56 -6.55
N ASN A 252 -19.53 -15.83 -6.28
CA ASN A 252 -18.68 -15.00 -5.42
C ASN A 252 -17.70 -14.18 -6.26
N ASN A 253 -17.60 -12.89 -5.96
CA ASN A 253 -16.72 -11.96 -6.68
C ASN A 253 -15.80 -11.21 -5.70
N PRO A 254 -14.75 -11.86 -5.17
CA PRO A 254 -13.78 -11.20 -4.30
C PRO A 254 -13.02 -10.11 -5.05
N VAL A 255 -12.99 -8.89 -4.49
CA VAL A 255 -12.27 -7.75 -5.09
C VAL A 255 -10.78 -7.80 -4.80
N TYR A 256 -10.42 -8.22 -3.60
CA TYR A 256 -9.06 -8.21 -3.11
C TYR A 256 -8.49 -9.62 -2.94
N ASP A 257 -7.18 -9.70 -2.83
CA ASP A 257 -6.43 -10.91 -2.58
C ASP A 257 -5.36 -10.64 -1.51
N TYR A 258 -5.01 -11.68 -0.77
CA TYR A 258 -3.93 -11.64 0.21
C TYR A 258 -2.65 -12.21 -0.39
N VAL A 259 -1.61 -11.39 -0.48
CA VAL A 259 -0.27 -11.85 -0.88
C VAL A 259 0.60 -11.95 0.37
N PRO A 260 1.09 -13.15 0.74
CA PRO A 260 1.99 -13.28 1.88
C PRO A 260 3.34 -12.57 1.62
N PRO A 261 3.98 -12.07 2.68
CA PRO A 261 5.23 -11.30 2.56
C PRO A 261 6.39 -12.08 1.91
N GLU A 262 6.39 -13.40 2.00
CA GLU A 262 7.44 -14.29 1.46
C GLU A 262 7.52 -14.33 -0.08
N LEU A 263 6.45 -13.90 -0.75
CA LEU A 263 6.37 -13.79 -2.20
C LEU A 263 6.83 -12.41 -2.70
N VAL A 264 6.94 -11.42 -1.81
CA VAL A 264 7.39 -10.08 -2.14
C VAL A 264 8.91 -10.00 -2.00
N THR A 265 9.59 -9.42 -2.99
CA THR A 265 11.05 -9.24 -2.95
C THR A 265 11.43 -7.85 -2.48
N LEU A 266 10.77 -6.81 -3.00
CA LEU A 266 11.13 -5.43 -2.73
C LEU A 266 9.90 -4.51 -2.74
N PHE A 267 9.83 -3.61 -1.77
CA PHE A 267 8.90 -2.48 -1.75
C PHE A 267 9.59 -1.24 -2.27
N ILE A 268 9.00 -0.56 -3.24
CA ILE A 268 9.49 0.73 -3.72
C ILE A 268 8.51 1.80 -3.23
N SER A 269 9.02 2.67 -2.36
CA SER A 269 8.33 3.81 -1.78
C SER A 269 9.02 5.10 -2.21
N HIS A 270 8.44 6.26 -1.91
CA HIS A 270 9.08 7.53 -2.25
C HIS A 270 10.38 7.81 -1.48
N GLN A 271 10.59 7.15 -0.33
CA GLN A 271 11.84 7.22 0.43
C GLN A 271 12.92 6.25 -0.09
N GLY A 272 12.55 5.31 -0.96
CA GLY A 272 13.46 4.32 -1.54
C GLY A 272 12.92 2.89 -1.50
N GLY A 273 13.81 1.96 -1.87
CA GLY A 273 13.59 0.52 -1.87
C GLY A 273 13.77 -0.10 -0.48
N ASN A 274 12.77 -0.83 0.00
CA ASN A 274 12.74 -1.48 1.31
C ASN A 274 12.47 -2.98 1.20
N SER A 275 13.17 -3.78 2.00
CA SER A 275 12.87 -5.21 2.13
C SER A 275 11.56 -5.41 2.93
N PRO A 276 10.78 -6.47 2.67
CA PRO A 276 9.62 -6.82 3.48
C PRO A 276 9.89 -6.89 5.00
N SER A 277 11.09 -7.34 5.39
CA SER A 277 11.48 -7.38 6.81
C SER A 277 11.63 -5.99 7.45
N TYR A 278 11.90 -4.96 6.65
CA TYR A 278 12.07 -3.59 7.12
C TYR A 278 10.73 -2.88 7.37
N VAL A 279 9.62 -3.46 6.92
CA VAL A 279 8.26 -2.88 7.06
C VAL A 279 7.90 -2.61 8.52
N TYR A 280 8.29 -3.49 9.45
CA TYR A 280 8.06 -3.28 10.88
C TYR A 280 8.69 -1.98 11.39
N ARG A 281 9.92 -1.67 10.94
CA ARG A 281 10.61 -0.44 11.32
C ARG A 281 9.93 0.79 10.72
N LEU A 282 9.55 0.74 9.45
CA LEU A 282 8.77 1.82 8.81
C LEU A 282 7.47 2.10 9.57
N LEU A 283 6.77 1.07 10.02
CA LEU A 283 5.55 1.24 10.80
C LEU A 283 5.79 1.86 12.18
N SER A 284 6.90 1.52 12.83
CA SER A 284 7.30 2.19 14.09
C SER A 284 7.66 3.67 13.88
N GLU A 285 8.24 4.00 12.71
CA GLU A 285 8.58 5.36 12.31
C GLU A 285 7.35 6.16 11.84
N LEU A 286 6.29 5.52 11.34
CA LEU A 286 5.08 6.19 10.87
C LEU A 286 3.97 6.29 11.92
N TYR A 287 3.86 5.31 12.82
CA TYR A 287 2.75 5.15 13.75
C TYR A 287 3.21 4.89 15.17
N HIS A 288 2.44 5.38 16.13
CA HIS A 288 2.65 5.09 17.54
C HIS A 288 1.95 3.77 17.92
N GLN A 289 2.57 2.97 18.80
CA GLN A 289 2.08 1.64 19.16
C GLN A 289 0.66 1.65 19.74
N ASP A 290 0.35 2.62 20.60
CA ASP A 290 -0.99 2.78 21.21
C ASP A 290 -2.15 2.99 20.22
N ASP A 291 -1.86 3.33 18.97
CA ASP A 291 -2.90 3.61 17.96
C ASP A 291 -3.05 2.49 16.93
N TYR A 292 -2.40 1.34 17.12
CA TYR A 292 -2.47 0.22 16.17
C TYR A 292 -3.87 -0.41 16.13
N ASP A 293 -4.53 -0.48 17.29
CA ASP A 293 -5.83 -1.15 17.45
C ASP A 293 -7.03 -0.26 17.10
N ILE A 294 -6.83 1.05 16.93
CA ILE A 294 -7.86 2.05 16.62
C ILE A 294 -8.10 2.06 15.12
#